data_AF-A0A348G3I8-F1
#
_entry.id   AF-A0A348G3I8-F1
#
_cell.length_a   1.000
_cell.length_b   1.000
_cell.length_c   1.000
_cell.angle_alpha   90.00
_cell.angle_beta   90.00
_cell.angle_gamma   90.00
#
_symmetry.space_group_name_H-M   'P 1'
#
loop_
_entity.id
_entity.type
_entity.pdbx_description
1 polymer ?
#
loop_
_entity_poly.entity_id
_entity_poly.type
_entity_poly.pdbx_seq_one_letter_code
_entity_poly.pdbx_strand_id
1 'polypeptide(L)'
;MGVIDLIDVLDDRLKSFLLRGWDEAALQRFLRNIRRSHTEPTAQGAIRQAVDQIDVQATGILTHVSMMIAALGVTAASDITSEFQETVLYVTIVCYLFVAIVCLRCIRPPSVEHGDYEEDDYINELLLELVYERELNRRANTAAIALTLFVFLYLPFSVLT
;
A
#
# COMPACT_ATOMS: atom_id res chain seq x y z
N MET A 1 -1.19 21.51 -15.69
CA MET A 1 -1.32 20.70 -14.47
C MET A 1 -1.24 19.26 -14.91
N GLY A 2 -0.06 18.66 -14.77
CA GLY A 2 0.22 17.32 -15.28
C GLY A 2 -0.42 16.24 -14.42
N VAL A 3 -0.57 15.03 -14.96
CA VAL A 3 -0.99 13.85 -14.18
C VAL A 3 -0.05 13.61 -12.99
N ILE A 4 1.22 13.99 -13.13
CA ILE A 4 2.25 13.90 -12.08
C ILE A 4 1.93 14.85 -10.91
N ASP A 5 1.63 16.13 -11.19
CA ASP A 5 1.24 17.10 -10.15
C ASP A 5 0.00 16.64 -9.35
N LEU A 6 -0.93 15.95 -10.01
CA LEU A 6 -2.13 15.43 -9.36
C LEU A 6 -1.81 14.27 -8.41
N ILE A 7 -0.87 13.40 -8.79
CA ILE A 7 -0.42 12.28 -7.96
C ILE A 7 0.30 12.83 -6.72
N ASP A 8 1.18 13.82 -6.88
CA ASP A 8 1.91 14.42 -5.77
C ASP A 8 0.97 15.11 -4.77
N VAL A 9 -0.01 15.89 -5.25
CA VAL A 9 -1.02 16.52 -4.39
C VAL A 9 -1.89 15.48 -3.67
N LEU A 10 -2.21 14.37 -4.33
CA LEU A 10 -2.99 13.30 -3.71
C LEU A 10 -2.17 12.61 -2.62
N ASP A 11 -0.88 12.37 -2.88
CA ASP A 11 0.06 11.75 -1.95
C ASP A 11 0.28 12.62 -0.72
N ASP A 12 0.46 13.94 -0.88
CA ASP A 12 0.56 14.90 0.22
C ASP A 12 -0.71 14.94 1.09
N ARG A 13 -1.88 14.88 0.45
CA ARG A 13 -3.16 14.79 1.17
C ARG A 13 -3.31 13.46 1.89
N LEU A 14 -2.86 12.36 1.30
CA LEU A 14 -2.85 11.06 1.96
C LEU A 14 -1.88 11.06 3.15
N LYS A 15 -0.66 11.58 2.97
CA LYS A 15 0.37 11.69 4.01
C LYS A 15 -0.16 12.50 5.19
N SER A 16 -0.70 13.69 4.94
CA SER A 16 -1.31 14.50 6.00
C SER A 16 -2.52 13.84 6.67
N PHE A 17 -3.37 13.13 5.92
CA PHE A 17 -4.52 12.43 6.48
C PHE A 17 -4.13 11.23 7.36
N LEU A 18 -3.17 10.42 6.91
CA LEU A 18 -2.72 9.21 7.62
C LEU A 18 -1.84 9.55 8.82
N LEU A 19 -1.01 10.60 8.71
CA LEU A 19 -0.17 11.09 9.81
C LEU A 19 -0.95 11.89 10.87
N ARG A 20 -2.17 12.36 10.58
CA ARG A 20 -2.98 13.13 11.53
C ARG A 20 -3.26 12.41 12.86
N GLY A 21 -3.17 11.07 12.88
CA GLY A 21 -3.33 10.25 14.09
C GLY A 21 -2.04 9.97 14.86
N TRP A 22 -0.89 10.43 14.36
CA TRP A 22 0.43 10.16 14.91
C TRP A 22 0.97 11.40 15.63
N ASP A 23 0.92 11.36 16.96
CA ASP A 23 1.57 12.34 17.82
C ASP A 23 3.03 11.92 18.11
N GLU A 24 3.88 12.85 18.52
CA GLU A 24 5.30 12.63 18.76
C GLU A 24 5.55 11.54 19.82
N ALA A 25 4.67 11.45 20.82
CA ALA A 25 4.70 10.38 21.81
C ALA A 25 4.37 8.99 21.22
N ALA A 26 3.54 8.90 20.19
CA ALA A 26 3.24 7.65 19.49
C ALA A 26 4.40 7.25 18.57
N LEU A 27 5.02 8.25 17.95
CA LEU A 27 6.20 8.13 17.10
C LEU A 27 7.39 7.51 17.87
N GLN A 28 7.70 8.06 19.06
CA GLN A 28 8.75 7.55 19.92
C GLN A 28 8.47 6.14 20.44
N ARG A 29 7.21 5.80 20.74
CA ARG A 29 6.82 4.42 21.11
C ARG A 29 7.03 3.46 19.95
N PHE A 30 6.73 3.89 18.73
CA PHE A 30 6.93 3.09 17.54
C PHE A 30 8.40 2.84 17.26
N LEU A 31 9.26 3.87 17.34
CA LEU A 31 10.71 3.73 17.27
C LEU A 31 11.22 2.71 18.30
N ARG A 32 10.77 2.83 19.56
CA ARG A 32 11.18 1.93 20.64
C ARG A 32 10.77 0.49 20.37
N ASN A 33 9.58 0.28 19.82
CA ASN A 33 9.08 -1.05 19.46
C ASN A 33 9.89 -1.64 18.31
N ILE A 34 10.17 -0.85 17.27
CA ILE A 34 11.01 -1.27 16.14
C ILE A 34 12.41 -1.66 16.60
N ARG A 35 13.07 -0.84 17.44
CA ARG A 35 14.40 -1.16 17.97
C ARG A 35 14.41 -2.40 18.86
N ARG A 36 13.28 -2.77 19.45
CA ARG A 36 13.14 -3.99 20.26
C ARG A 36 12.92 -5.24 19.42
N SER A 37 12.24 -5.11 18.27
CA SER A 37 11.90 -6.23 17.39
C SER A 37 12.96 -6.52 16.33
N HIS A 38 13.85 -5.57 16.03
CA HIS A 38 14.86 -5.66 14.98
C HIS A 38 16.25 -5.85 15.57
N THR A 39 17.09 -6.63 14.89
CA THR A 39 18.42 -7.04 15.35
C THR A 39 19.47 -5.92 15.21
N GLU A 40 19.16 -4.90 14.41
CA GLU A 40 20.01 -3.74 14.13
C GLU A 40 20.18 -2.85 15.37
N PRO A 41 21.43 -2.55 15.79
CA PRO A 41 21.69 -1.74 16.99
C PRO A 41 21.41 -0.24 16.80
N THR A 42 21.47 0.25 15.55
CA THR A 42 21.25 1.67 15.21
C THR A 42 19.78 1.95 14.92
N ALA A 43 19.33 3.19 15.18
CA ALA A 43 17.95 3.60 14.87
C ALA A 43 17.68 3.56 13.35
N GLN A 44 18.63 4.03 12.55
CA GLN A 44 18.57 4.01 11.10
C GLN A 44 18.50 2.58 10.54
N GLY A 45 19.31 1.67 11.07
CA GLY A 45 19.31 0.27 10.65
C GLY A 45 17.99 -0.43 10.95
N ALA A 46 17.44 -0.20 12.14
CA ALA A 46 16.14 -0.76 12.52
C ALA A 46 14.99 -0.19 11.68
N ILE A 47 15.05 1.09 11.29
CA ILE A 47 14.08 1.72 10.36
C ILE A 47 14.21 1.10 8.97
N ARG A 48 15.42 0.99 8.41
CA ARG A 48 15.65 0.36 7.10
C ARG A 48 15.15 -1.09 7.05
N GLN A 49 15.46 -1.87 8.08
CA GLN A 49 14.97 -3.24 8.17
C GLN A 49 13.44 -3.31 8.22
N ALA A 50 12.78 -2.32 8.83
CA ALA A 50 11.32 -2.24 8.85
C ALA A 50 10.74 -1.83 7.49
N VAL A 51 11.41 -0.94 6.74
CA VAL A 51 11.06 -0.60 5.34
C VAL A 51 11.17 -1.85 4.46
N ASP A 52 12.29 -2.58 4.53
CA ASP A 52 12.49 -3.81 3.74
C ASP A 52 11.38 -4.84 4.01
N GLN A 53 10.91 -4.96 5.26
CA GLN A 53 9.78 -5.83 5.59
C GLN A 53 8.47 -5.35 4.96
N ILE A 54 8.23 -4.04 4.91
CA ILE A 54 7.06 -3.46 4.25
C ILE A 54 7.14 -3.71 2.74
N ASP A 55 8.30 -3.55 2.12
CA ASP A 55 8.53 -3.80 0.70
C ASP A 55 8.23 -5.25 0.31
N VAL A 56 8.70 -6.20 1.12
CA VAL A 56 8.40 -7.63 0.92
C VAL A 56 6.89 -7.88 1.03
N GLN A 57 6.21 -7.28 2.01
CA GLN A 57 4.75 -7.41 2.17
C GLN A 57 3.99 -6.78 0.99
N ALA A 58 4.36 -5.55 0.60
CA ALA A 58 3.77 -4.83 -0.52
C ALA A 58 3.94 -5.60 -1.83
N THR A 59 5.11 -6.20 -2.06
CA THR A 59 5.39 -7.07 -3.21
C THR A 59 4.51 -8.32 -3.20
N GLY A 60 4.30 -8.92 -2.03
CA GLY A 60 3.37 -10.05 -1.87
C GLY A 60 1.93 -9.69 -2.23
N ILE A 61 1.44 -8.54 -1.73
CA ILE A 61 0.09 -8.04 -2.05
C ILE A 61 -0.01 -7.71 -3.55
N LEU A 62 1.01 -7.05 -4.11
CA LEU A 62 1.05 -6.70 -5.53
C LEU A 62 0.97 -7.94 -6.42
N THR A 63 1.68 -9.00 -6.06
CA THR A 63 1.65 -10.28 -6.78
C THR A 63 0.25 -10.91 -6.72
N HIS A 64 -0.36 -10.93 -5.52
CA HIS A 64 -1.73 -11.42 -5.35
C HIS A 64 -2.73 -10.62 -6.19
N VAL A 65 -2.68 -9.29 -6.13
CA VAL A 65 -3.53 -8.38 -6.90
C VAL A 65 -3.34 -8.58 -8.41
N SER A 66 -2.09 -8.72 -8.87
CA SER A 66 -1.78 -8.96 -10.29
C SER A 66 -2.36 -10.29 -10.77
N MET A 67 -2.26 -11.34 -9.95
CA MET A 67 -2.89 -12.64 -10.25
C MET A 67 -4.40 -12.52 -10.32
N MET A 68 -5.03 -11.78 -9.40
CA MET A 68 -6.48 -11.57 -9.42
C MET A 68 -6.95 -10.80 -10.66
N ILE A 69 -6.24 -9.75 -11.07
CA ILE A 69 -6.54 -9.01 -12.30
C ILE A 69 -6.44 -9.93 -13.52
N ALA A 70 -5.39 -10.75 -13.61
CA ALA A 70 -5.22 -11.70 -14.70
C ALA A 70 -6.36 -12.73 -14.75
N ALA A 71 -6.73 -13.31 -13.60
CA ALA A 71 -7.83 -14.26 -13.49
C ALA A 71 -9.17 -13.63 -13.92
N LEU A 72 -9.49 -12.44 -13.40
CA LEU A 72 -10.70 -11.71 -13.78
C LEU A 72 -10.72 -11.35 -15.26
N GLY A 73 -9.58 -10.97 -15.84
CA GLY A 73 -9.46 -10.67 -17.26
C GLY A 73 -9.74 -11.89 -18.15
N VAL A 74 -9.29 -13.09 -17.74
CA VAL A 74 -9.63 -14.34 -18.44
C VAL A 74 -11.12 -14.64 -18.32
N THR A 75 -11.70 -14.53 -17.12
CA THR A 75 -13.15 -14.72 -16.90
C THR A 75 -13.98 -13.76 -17.74
N ALA A 76 -13.52 -12.50 -17.87
CA ALA A 76 -14.18 -11.50 -18.69
C ALA A 76 -14.30 -11.92 -20.16
N ALA A 77 -13.22 -12.49 -20.69
CA ALA A 77 -13.17 -12.92 -22.08
C ALA A 77 -13.99 -14.20 -22.35
N SER A 78 -14.28 -15.01 -21.33
CA SER A 78 -14.86 -16.34 -21.52
C SER A 78 -16.36 -16.46 -21.22
N ASP A 79 -16.93 -15.65 -20.33
CA ASP A 79 -18.19 -16.02 -19.66
C ASP A 79 -19.20 -14.89 -19.44
N ILE A 80 -18.97 -13.69 -19.98
CA ILE A 80 -19.90 -12.57 -19.75
C ILE A 80 -21.01 -12.56 -20.79
N THR A 81 -22.25 -12.78 -20.33
CA THR A 81 -23.47 -12.74 -21.15
C THR A 81 -24.35 -11.53 -20.85
N SER A 82 -24.05 -10.76 -19.79
CA SER A 82 -24.83 -9.60 -19.32
C SER A 82 -23.94 -8.36 -19.13
N GLU A 83 -24.37 -7.23 -19.69
CA GLU A 83 -23.68 -5.92 -19.56
C GLU A 83 -23.48 -5.50 -18.09
N PHE A 84 -24.37 -5.93 -17.19
CA PHE A 84 -24.24 -5.65 -15.76
C PHE A 84 -23.05 -6.38 -15.14
N GLN A 85 -22.87 -7.67 -15.49
CA GLN A 85 -21.75 -8.47 -14.98
C GLN A 85 -20.42 -7.94 -15.50
N GLU A 86 -20.40 -7.51 -16.76
CA GLU A 86 -19.24 -6.87 -17.40
C GLU A 86 -18.82 -5.60 -16.66
N THR A 87 -19.78 -4.73 -16.37
CA THR A 87 -19.53 -3.46 -15.68
C THR A 87 -18.97 -3.69 -14.27
N VAL A 88 -19.57 -4.61 -13.50
CA VAL A 88 -19.10 -4.94 -12.15
C VAL A 88 -17.66 -5.49 -12.18
N LEU A 89 -17.35 -6.32 -13.16
CA LEU A 89 -16.02 -6.91 -13.30
C LEU A 89 -14.96 -5.85 -13.67
N TYR A 90 -15.27 -4.95 -14.61
CA TYR A 90 -14.36 -3.84 -14.94
C TYR A 90 -14.13 -2.90 -13.75
N VAL A 91 -15.18 -2.53 -13.01
CA VAL A 91 -15.04 -1.72 -11.79
C VAL A 91 -14.15 -2.43 -10.77
N THR A 92 -14.29 -3.75 -10.63
CA THR A 92 -13.46 -4.55 -9.72
C THR A 92 -11.99 -4.56 -10.14
N ILE A 93 -11.70 -4.70 -11.45
CA ILE A 93 -10.34 -4.61 -11.98
C ILE A 93 -9.74 -3.23 -11.71
N VAL A 94 -10.49 -2.15 -11.91
CA VAL A 94 -10.04 -0.78 -11.62
C VAL A 94 -9.71 -0.62 -10.13
N CYS A 95 -10.54 -1.17 -9.23
CA CYS A 95 -10.25 -1.17 -7.80
C CYS A 95 -8.96 -1.93 -7.46
N TYR A 96 -8.73 -3.09 -8.07
CA TYR A 96 -7.48 -3.84 -7.90
C TYR A 96 -6.28 -3.07 -8.44
N LEU A 97 -6.40 -2.39 -9.59
CA LEU A 97 -5.34 -1.54 -10.14
C LEU A 97 -5.00 -0.39 -9.19
N PHE A 98 -6.00 0.21 -8.53
CA PHE A 98 -5.75 1.23 -7.51
C PHE A 98 -4.93 0.67 -6.34
N VAL A 99 -5.24 -0.54 -5.85
CA VAL A 99 -4.44 -1.20 -4.82
C VAL A 99 -3.01 -1.47 -5.31
N ALA A 100 -2.84 -1.91 -6.55
CA ALA A 100 -1.52 -2.13 -7.14
C ALA A 100 -0.67 -0.84 -7.18
N ILE A 101 -1.27 0.29 -7.55
CA ILE A 101 -0.60 1.60 -7.53
C ILE A 101 -0.14 1.96 -6.11
N VAL A 102 -0.99 1.72 -5.11
CA VAL A 102 -0.64 1.96 -3.70
C VAL A 102 0.55 1.08 -3.27
N CYS A 103 0.55 -0.21 -3.64
CA CYS A 103 1.68 -1.10 -3.35
C CYS A 103 2.98 -0.65 -4.05
N LEU A 104 2.91 -0.15 -5.28
CA LEU A 104 4.06 0.41 -5.98
C LEU A 104 4.60 1.68 -5.29
N ARG A 105 3.73 2.48 -4.67
CA ARG A 105 4.15 3.65 -3.90
C ARG A 105 4.94 3.25 -2.66
N CYS A 106 4.58 2.14 -2.01
CA CYS A 106 5.31 1.60 -0.86
C CYS A 106 6.72 1.08 -1.22
N ILE A 107 6.93 0.60 -2.46
CA ILE A 107 8.21 0.02 -2.92
C ILE A 107 9.20 1.11 -3.39
N ARG A 108 8.78 2.39 -3.41
CA ARG A 108 9.65 3.47 -3.88
C ARG A 108 10.73 3.72 -2.84
N PRO A 109 12.01 3.88 -3.23
CA PRO A 109 13.07 4.22 -2.29
C PRO A 109 12.74 5.51 -1.53
N PRO A 110 13.16 5.59 -0.25
CA PRO A 110 12.88 6.74 0.60
C PRO A 110 13.39 8.02 -0.04
N SER A 111 12.56 9.05 0.03
CA SER A 111 12.82 10.36 -0.60
C SER A 111 13.86 11.21 0.13
N VAL A 112 14.24 10.81 1.35
CA VAL A 112 15.16 11.54 2.22
C VAL A 112 16.61 11.12 1.95
N GLU A 113 17.40 11.98 1.31
CA GLU A 113 18.84 11.80 1.17
C GLU A 113 19.59 12.25 2.44
N HIS A 114 20.57 11.46 2.87
CA HIS A 114 21.33 11.62 4.12
C HIS A 114 22.19 12.91 4.17
N GLY A 115 22.28 13.65 3.06
CA GLY A 115 23.14 14.84 2.93
C GLY A 115 22.46 16.17 3.29
N ASP A 116 21.13 16.20 3.40
CA ASP A 116 20.36 17.45 3.50
C ASP A 116 19.91 17.81 4.93
N TYR A 117 20.16 16.95 5.93
CA TYR A 117 19.60 17.06 7.28
C TYR A 117 20.65 16.82 8.39
N GLU A 118 20.46 17.44 9.56
CA GLU A 118 21.13 17.01 10.79
C GLU A 118 20.67 15.58 11.19
N GLU A 119 21.52 14.82 11.88
CA GLU A 119 21.31 13.37 12.12
C GLU A 119 19.98 13.05 12.84
N ASP A 120 19.56 13.90 13.78
CA ASP A 120 18.31 13.75 14.53
C ASP A 120 17.06 14.07 13.67
N ASP A 121 17.14 15.11 12.84
CA ASP A 121 16.05 15.48 11.91
C ASP A 121 15.90 14.45 10.79
N TYR A 122 17.02 13.92 10.30
CA TYR A 122 17.02 12.83 9.33
C TYR A 122 16.29 11.59 9.85
N ILE A 123 16.56 11.18 11.10
CA ILE A 123 15.91 10.01 11.71
C ILE A 123 14.41 10.24 11.89
N ASN A 124 14.00 11.46 12.26
CA ASN A 124 12.59 11.80 12.42
C ASN A 124 11.83 11.75 11.08
N GLU A 125 12.39 12.32 10.02
CA GLU A 125 11.74 12.30 8.69
C GLU A 125 11.67 10.86 8.13
N LEU A 126 12.76 10.10 8.27
CA LEU A 126 12.81 8.69 7.85
C LEU A 126 11.76 7.84 8.59
N LEU A 127 11.52 8.15 9.86
CA LEU A 127 10.53 7.46 10.65
C LEU A 127 9.10 7.88 10.29
N LEU A 128 8.85 9.15 9.98
CA LEU A 128 7.57 9.60 9.44
C LEU A 128 7.25 8.92 8.11
N GLU A 129 8.25 8.79 7.23
CA GLU A 129 8.12 8.04 5.97
C GLU A 129 7.79 6.56 6.23
N LEU A 130 8.50 5.90 7.15
CA LEU A 130 8.20 4.52 7.55
C LEU A 130 6.77 4.36 8.10
N VAL A 131 6.32 5.29 8.93
CA VAL A 131 4.96 5.28 9.49
C VAL A 131 3.92 5.42 8.38
N TYR A 132 4.18 6.33 7.43
CA TYR A 132 3.32 6.55 6.27
C TYR A 132 3.18 5.27 5.44
N GLU A 133 4.29 4.67 5.03
CA GLU A 133 4.32 3.43 4.24
C GLU A 133 3.64 2.28 4.97
N ARG A 134 3.86 2.16 6.28
CA ARG A 134 3.21 1.13 7.10
C ARG A 134 1.70 1.27 7.09
N GLU A 135 1.19 2.48 7.30
CA GLU A 135 -0.25 2.72 7.32
C GLU A 135 -0.86 2.53 5.93
N LEU A 136 -0.15 2.99 4.89
CA LEU A 136 -0.54 2.81 3.50
C LEU A 136 -0.64 1.31 3.14
N ASN A 137 0.39 0.53 3.48
CA ASN A 137 0.42 -0.91 3.26
C ASN A 137 -0.68 -1.64 4.06
N ARG A 138 -0.97 -1.21 5.30
CA ARG A 138 -2.08 -1.76 6.10
C ARG A 138 -3.43 -1.54 5.42
N ARG A 139 -3.65 -0.34 4.86
CA ARG A 139 -4.89 -0.01 4.13
C ARG A 139 -4.98 -0.78 2.82
N ALA A 140 -3.88 -0.88 2.07
CA ALA A 140 -3.81 -1.66 0.85
C ALA A 140 -4.13 -3.14 1.10
N ASN A 141 -3.55 -3.75 2.14
CA ASN A 141 -3.84 -5.13 2.52
C ASN A 141 -5.32 -5.32 2.89
N THR A 142 -5.87 -4.41 3.70
CA THR A 142 -7.29 -4.46 4.09
C THR A 142 -8.21 -4.35 2.87
N ALA A 143 -7.91 -3.46 1.93
CA ALA A 143 -8.64 -3.30 0.69
C ALA A 143 -8.53 -4.56 -0.20
N ALA A 144 -7.33 -5.13 -0.34
CA ALA A 144 -7.11 -6.36 -1.10
C ALA A 144 -7.94 -7.52 -0.53
N ILE A 145 -7.97 -7.70 0.80
CA ILE A 145 -8.80 -8.72 1.46
C ILE A 145 -10.28 -8.48 1.18
N ALA A 146 -10.76 -7.25 1.33
CA ALA A 146 -12.17 -6.91 1.09
C ALA A 146 -12.58 -7.18 -0.37
N LEU A 147 -11.75 -6.79 -1.34
CA LEU A 147 -11.97 -7.07 -2.76
C LEU A 147 -11.97 -8.58 -3.06
N THR A 148 -11.07 -9.32 -2.42
CA THR A 148 -10.99 -10.78 -2.60
C THR A 148 -12.22 -11.48 -2.07
N LEU A 149 -12.72 -11.07 -0.90
CA LEU A 149 -13.99 -11.57 -0.37
C LEU A 149 -15.15 -11.21 -1.29
N PHE A 150 -15.18 -9.99 -1.83
CA PHE A 150 -16.20 -9.57 -2.78
C PHE A 150 -16.20 -10.46 -4.03
N VAL A 151 -15.04 -10.67 -4.67
CA VAL A 151 -14.92 -11.54 -5.86
C VAL A 151 -15.30 -12.98 -5.54
N PHE A 152 -14.84 -13.50 -4.41
CA PHE A 152 -15.13 -14.87 -4.00
C PHE A 152 -16.62 -15.12 -3.76
N LEU A 153 -17.35 -14.13 -3.24
CA LEU A 153 -18.80 -14.22 -3.06
C LEU A 153 -19.58 -13.96 -4.37
N TYR A 154 -19.06 -13.08 -5.23
CA TYR A 154 -19.72 -12.67 -6.46
C TYR A 154 -19.63 -13.72 -7.58
N LEU A 155 -18.45 -14.28 -7.83
CA LEU A 155 -18.22 -15.26 -8.90
C LEU A 155 -19.14 -16.51 -8.85
N PRO A 156 -19.32 -17.21 -7.72
CA PRO A 156 -20.22 -18.36 -7.70
C PRO A 156 -21.67 -17.94 -7.95
N PHE A 157 -22.08 -16.75 -7.51
CA PHE A 157 -23.43 -16.26 -7.75
C PHE A 157 -23.66 -15.92 -9.23
N SER A 158 -22.68 -15.31 -9.90
CA SER A 158 -22.78 -14.97 -11.32
C SER A 158 -22.79 -16.20 -12.25
N VAL A 159 -22.19 -17.32 -11.82
CA VAL A 159 -22.18 -18.58 -12.60
C VAL A 159 -23.46 -19.40 -12.37
N LEU A 160 -24.15 -19.22 -11.23
CA LEU A 160 -25.39 -19.94 -10.92
C LEU A 160 -26.66 -19.32 -11.53
N THR A 161 -26.61 -18.07 -11.99
CA THR A 161 -27.74 -17.34 -12.59
C THR A 161 -27.60 -17.23 -14.09
#